data_AF-X0S3K3-F1
#
_entry.id   AF-X0S3K3-F1
#
_cell.length_a   1.000
_cell.length_b   1.000
_cell.length_c   1.000
_cell.angle_alpha   90.00
_cell.angle_beta   90.00
_cell.angle_gamma   90.00
#
_symmetry.space_group_name_H-M   'P 1'
#
loop_
_entity.id
_entity.type
_entity.pdbx_description
1 polymer ?
#
loop_
_entity_poly.entity_id
_entity_poly.type
_entity_poly.pdbx_seq_one_letter_code
_entity_poly.pdbx_strand_id
1 'polypeptide(L)'
;MMADPNFGETEGGLQAPYVAREGDTYYMFYGDWVNICLAISWDGKTFARHLNADRLSGLFSEKPGTSSRDPMVMAHQDRYYIYYTGVPEGKGAIYGRMSTDLISWGDSVVVNSGGSGGDGPATAECAFVYYLPHDDGFYLFRAHPVKESEEYRTSIYRSENPLDFGVDSDRYLVGSLPFEVIRIIKYGADYYITALNPDYDGIRLARMKWVLRDVEESTK
;
A
#
# COMPACT_ATOMS: atom_id res chain seq x y z
N MET A 1 -19.01 -5.35 3.37
CA MET A 1 -19.52 -4.67 2.16
C MET A 1 -19.38 -5.66 1.00
N MET A 2 -20.29 -5.62 0.02
CA MET A 2 -20.19 -6.41 -1.22
C MET A 2 -20.07 -5.44 -2.39
N ALA A 3 -19.40 -5.83 -3.47
CA ALA A 3 -19.35 -5.05 -4.70
C ALA A 3 -20.77 -4.72 -5.19
N ASP A 4 -20.97 -3.51 -5.71
CA ASP A 4 -22.24 -3.07 -6.26
C ASP A 4 -22.04 -2.38 -7.61
N PRO A 5 -22.33 -3.08 -8.72
CA PRO A 5 -22.18 -2.54 -10.06
C PRO A 5 -23.01 -1.29 -10.34
N ASN A 6 -24.05 -1.00 -9.55
CA ASN A 6 -24.82 0.24 -9.69
C ASN A 6 -23.99 1.49 -9.34
N PHE A 7 -22.88 1.32 -8.61
CA PHE A 7 -21.93 2.39 -8.29
C PHE A 7 -20.63 2.30 -9.10
N GLY A 8 -20.62 1.49 -10.17
CA GLY A 8 -19.47 1.33 -11.07
C GLY A 8 -18.40 0.34 -10.61
N GLU A 9 -18.65 -0.40 -9.53
CA GLU A 9 -17.71 -1.39 -9.00
C GLU A 9 -17.75 -2.70 -9.80
N THR A 10 -16.59 -3.34 -9.96
CA THR A 10 -16.55 -4.68 -10.57
C THR A 10 -17.17 -5.72 -9.65
N GLU A 11 -18.05 -6.58 -10.18
CA GLU A 11 -18.68 -7.65 -9.42
C GLU A 11 -17.61 -8.58 -8.81
N GLY A 12 -17.68 -8.78 -7.49
CA GLY A 12 -16.68 -9.55 -6.72
C GLY A 12 -15.34 -8.84 -6.48
N GLY A 13 -15.15 -7.63 -7.01
CA GLY A 13 -13.84 -6.98 -7.09
C GLY A 13 -13.36 -6.27 -5.82
N LEU A 14 -14.16 -6.20 -4.75
CA LEU A 14 -13.76 -5.47 -3.53
C LEU A 14 -12.61 -6.17 -2.82
N GLN A 15 -11.46 -5.49 -2.75
CA GLN A 15 -10.24 -6.08 -2.20
C GLN A 15 -9.43 -5.12 -1.31
N ALA A 16 -8.69 -5.73 -0.39
CA ALA A 16 -7.63 -5.13 0.42
C ALA A 16 -8.00 -3.76 1.04
N PRO A 17 -9.02 -3.69 1.90
CA PRO A 17 -9.43 -2.43 2.50
C PRO A 17 -8.35 -1.86 3.44
N TYR A 18 -8.09 -0.57 3.32
CA TYR A 18 -7.27 0.20 4.25
C TYR A 18 -8.10 1.30 4.90
N VAL A 19 -8.17 1.28 6.23
CA VAL A 19 -8.85 2.34 7.00
C VAL A 19 -7.81 3.31 7.58
N ALA A 20 -7.96 4.59 7.22
CA ALA A 20 -7.34 5.73 7.88
C ALA A 20 -8.37 6.42 8.80
N ARG A 21 -7.91 7.04 9.89
CA ARG A 21 -8.75 7.90 10.72
C ARG A 21 -8.20 9.32 10.68
N GLU A 22 -9.05 10.29 10.39
CA GLU A 22 -8.75 11.72 10.44
C GLU A 22 -9.85 12.41 11.27
N GLY A 23 -9.45 13.01 12.39
CA GLY A 23 -10.39 13.48 13.42
C GLY A 23 -11.36 12.38 13.88
N ASP A 24 -12.66 12.65 13.70
CA ASP A 24 -13.75 11.72 14.03
C ASP A 24 -14.27 10.92 12.83
N THR A 25 -13.57 10.98 11.69
CA THR A 25 -13.98 10.32 10.46
C THR A 25 -13.01 9.19 10.11
N TYR A 26 -13.55 8.06 9.67
CA TYR A 26 -12.80 6.92 9.16
C TYR A 26 -12.98 6.83 7.65
N TYR A 27 -11.87 6.72 6.93
CA TYR A 27 -11.79 6.63 5.48
C TYR A 27 -11.29 5.25 5.10
N MET A 28 -12.16 4.42 4.53
CA MET A 28 -11.82 3.09 4.02
C MET A 28 -11.58 3.16 2.52
N PHE A 29 -10.32 3.07 2.13
CA PHE A 29 -9.91 2.91 0.74
C PHE A 29 -9.93 1.42 0.39
N TYR A 30 -10.38 1.07 -0.81
CA TYR A 30 -10.40 -0.31 -1.29
C TYR A 30 -10.27 -0.33 -2.81
N GLY A 31 -9.75 -1.43 -3.37
CA GLY A 31 -9.73 -1.65 -4.81
C GLY A 31 -11.01 -2.32 -5.30
N ASP A 32 -11.42 -2.05 -6.55
CA ASP A 32 -12.49 -2.77 -7.26
C ASP A 32 -11.99 -3.47 -8.56
N TRP A 33 -10.68 -3.64 -8.71
CA TRP A 33 -9.94 -4.07 -9.91
C TRP A 33 -9.82 -3.04 -11.05
N VAL A 34 -10.49 -1.90 -10.99
CA VAL A 34 -10.35 -0.82 -11.97
C VAL A 34 -9.96 0.48 -11.29
N ASN A 35 -10.63 0.79 -10.18
CA ASN A 35 -10.55 1.99 -9.41
C ASN A 35 -10.04 1.69 -7.99
N ILE A 36 -9.44 2.71 -7.39
CA ILE A 36 -9.44 2.85 -5.95
C ILE A 36 -10.70 3.61 -5.55
N CYS A 37 -11.48 3.04 -4.65
CA CYS A 37 -12.75 3.54 -4.16
C CYS A 37 -12.63 3.99 -2.70
N LEU A 38 -13.65 4.69 -2.20
CA LEU A 38 -13.72 5.17 -0.82
C LEU A 38 -15.07 4.89 -0.19
N ALA A 39 -15.04 4.46 1.07
CA ALA A 39 -16.19 4.48 1.96
C ALA A 39 -15.86 5.21 3.26
N ILE A 40 -16.84 5.92 3.83
CA ILE A 40 -16.68 6.78 5.00
C ILE A 40 -17.51 6.22 6.16
N SER A 41 -16.97 6.35 7.37
CA SER A 41 -17.63 5.98 8.61
C SER A 41 -17.35 6.99 9.71
N TRP A 42 -18.28 7.12 10.67
CA TRP A 42 -18.11 7.91 11.89
C TRP A 42 -17.95 7.05 13.15
N ASP A 43 -18.23 5.75 13.07
CA ASP A 43 -18.10 4.80 14.19
C ASP A 43 -16.97 3.78 13.98
N GLY A 44 -16.32 3.80 12.82
CA GLY A 44 -15.26 2.88 12.43
C GLY A 44 -15.75 1.46 12.15
N LYS A 45 -17.07 1.23 12.06
CA LYS A 45 -17.69 -0.10 11.92
C LYS A 45 -18.64 -0.15 10.73
N THR A 46 -19.50 0.86 10.59
CA THR A 46 -20.45 0.98 9.49
C THR A 46 -19.93 1.99 8.47
N PHE A 47 -19.67 1.52 7.26
CA PHE A 47 -19.11 2.31 6.17
C PHE A 47 -20.13 2.50 5.06
N ALA A 48 -20.30 3.74 4.62
CA ALA A 48 -21.11 4.12 3.46
C ALA A 48 -20.19 4.56 2.31
N ARG A 49 -20.51 4.15 1.07
CA ARG A 49 -19.74 4.57 -0.11
C ARG A 49 -19.70 6.09 -0.22
N HIS A 50 -18.52 6.63 -0.46
CA HIS A 50 -18.37 7.99 -0.95
C HIS A 50 -18.61 7.97 -2.46
N LEU A 51 -19.59 8.73 -2.93
CA LEU A 51 -19.94 8.80 -4.34
C LEU A 51 -19.49 10.13 -4.92
N ASN A 52 -18.87 10.09 -6.10
CA ASN A 52 -18.48 11.27 -6.86
C ASN A 52 -19.70 11.94 -7.53
N ALA A 53 -19.46 13.00 -8.31
CA ALA A 53 -20.51 13.76 -8.98
C ALA A 53 -21.37 12.92 -9.94
N ASP A 54 -20.79 11.86 -10.52
CA ASP A 54 -21.45 10.91 -11.42
C ASP A 54 -22.12 9.75 -10.68
N ARG A 55 -22.13 9.81 -9.34
CA ARG A 55 -22.67 8.79 -8.43
C ARG A 55 -21.93 7.45 -8.48
N LEU A 56 -20.65 7.47 -8.85
CA LEU A 56 -19.78 6.28 -8.83
C LEU A 56 -18.89 6.30 -7.59
N SER A 57 -18.47 5.12 -7.11
CA SER A 57 -17.63 4.99 -5.91
C SER A 57 -16.12 5.14 -6.17
N GLY A 58 -15.69 5.03 -7.42
CA GLY A 58 -14.30 5.21 -7.83
C GLY A 58 -13.81 6.64 -7.62
N LEU A 59 -12.72 6.79 -6.88
CA LEU A 59 -12.00 8.05 -6.72
C LEU A 59 -11.06 8.32 -7.90
N PHE A 60 -10.30 7.31 -8.32
CA PHE A 60 -9.35 7.38 -9.43
C PHE A 60 -9.00 5.98 -9.97
N SER A 61 -8.38 5.91 -11.15
CA SER A 61 -7.87 4.68 -11.77
C SER A 61 -6.61 4.94 -12.60
N GLU A 62 -5.89 3.87 -12.96
CA GLU A 62 -4.82 3.91 -13.98
C GLU A 62 -5.33 3.54 -15.39
N LYS A 63 -6.66 3.64 -15.62
CA LYS A 63 -7.44 3.21 -16.80
C LYS A 63 -7.96 1.76 -16.69
N PRO A 64 -8.97 1.38 -17.51
CA PRO A 64 -9.45 0.00 -17.55
C PRO A 64 -8.33 -1.00 -17.89
N GLY A 65 -8.33 -2.13 -17.19
CA GLY A 65 -7.36 -3.22 -17.41
C GLY A 65 -6.06 -3.13 -16.60
N THR A 66 -5.94 -2.16 -15.68
CA THR A 66 -4.74 -2.01 -14.84
C THR A 66 -4.82 -2.68 -13.48
N SER A 67 -5.94 -3.31 -13.11
CA SER A 67 -6.06 -4.06 -11.85
C SER A 67 -5.66 -3.24 -10.60
N SER A 68 -6.15 -1.99 -10.50
CA SER A 68 -5.82 -1.11 -9.36
C SER A 68 -6.39 -1.68 -8.06
N ARG A 69 -5.50 -1.96 -7.07
CA ARG A 69 -5.84 -2.64 -5.81
C ARG A 69 -4.83 -2.33 -4.69
N ASP A 70 -5.06 -2.89 -3.51
CA ASP A 70 -4.21 -2.78 -2.32
C ASP A 70 -3.86 -1.34 -1.88
N PRO A 71 -4.85 -0.43 -1.78
CA PRO A 71 -4.56 0.92 -1.35
C PRO A 71 -4.07 0.95 0.11
N MET A 72 -3.15 1.85 0.39
CA MET A 72 -2.77 2.24 1.74
C MET A 72 -2.53 3.74 1.81
N VAL A 73 -2.92 4.40 2.91
CA VAL A 73 -2.68 5.84 3.08
C VAL A 73 -1.70 6.14 4.21
N MET A 74 -0.72 6.99 3.95
CA MET A 74 0.21 7.53 4.93
C MET A 74 0.01 9.05 5.03
N ALA A 75 -0.23 9.54 6.25
CA ALA A 75 -0.12 10.96 6.54
C ALA A 75 1.35 11.31 6.87
N HIS A 76 1.86 12.35 6.24
CA HIS A 76 3.19 12.88 6.57
C HIS A 76 3.20 14.38 6.31
N GLN A 77 3.61 15.16 7.32
CA GLN A 77 3.51 16.62 7.33
C GLN A 77 2.05 17.08 7.09
N ASP A 78 1.82 17.98 6.15
CA ASP A 78 0.51 18.54 5.79
C ASP A 78 -0.16 17.81 4.61
N ARG A 79 0.27 16.57 4.32
CA ARG A 79 -0.17 15.81 3.14
C ARG A 79 -0.48 14.35 3.45
N TYR A 80 -1.29 13.79 2.57
CA TYR A 80 -1.57 12.36 2.50
C TYR A 80 -0.97 11.78 1.24
N TYR A 81 -0.43 10.57 1.36
CA TYR A 81 0.12 9.78 0.28
C TYR A 81 -0.67 8.47 0.23
N ILE A 82 -1.27 8.14 -0.92
CA ILE A 82 -1.86 6.83 -1.16
C ILE A 82 -0.92 6.02 -2.03
N TYR A 83 -0.63 4.80 -1.61
CA TYR A 83 0.13 3.83 -2.38
C TYR A 83 -0.77 2.66 -2.74
N TYR A 84 -0.61 2.11 -3.93
CA TYR A 84 -1.46 1.03 -4.44
C TYR A 84 -0.77 0.27 -5.56
N THR A 85 -1.23 -0.95 -5.79
CA THR A 85 -0.81 -1.79 -6.90
C THR A 85 -1.48 -1.34 -8.19
N GLY A 86 -0.71 -1.27 -9.28
CA GLY A 86 -1.22 -1.14 -10.65
C GLY A 86 -0.44 -2.06 -11.59
N VAL A 87 -1.12 -2.58 -12.61
CA VAL A 87 -0.61 -3.59 -13.54
C VAL A 87 -0.87 -3.19 -15.00
N PRO A 88 -0.47 -1.98 -15.45
CA PRO A 88 -0.60 -1.64 -16.86
C PRO A 88 0.29 -2.57 -17.70
N GLU A 89 -0.24 -3.01 -18.85
CA GLU A 89 0.49 -3.84 -19.80
C GLU A 89 1.04 -5.15 -19.21
N GLY A 90 0.43 -5.64 -18.12
CA GLY A 90 0.85 -6.88 -17.45
C GLY A 90 2.06 -6.73 -16.52
N LYS A 91 2.53 -5.51 -16.26
CA LYS A 91 3.68 -5.24 -15.39
C LYS A 91 3.24 -4.60 -14.09
N GLY A 92 3.45 -5.30 -12.97
CA GLY A 92 3.13 -4.80 -11.64
C GLY A 92 4.05 -3.66 -11.22
N ALA A 93 3.47 -2.61 -10.67
CA ALA A 93 4.18 -1.50 -10.05
C ALA A 93 3.40 -0.94 -8.86
N ILE A 94 4.13 -0.35 -7.91
CA ILE A 94 3.54 0.45 -6.84
C ILE A 94 3.43 1.89 -7.34
N TYR A 95 2.21 2.39 -7.32
CA TYR A 95 1.88 3.77 -7.64
C TYR A 95 1.73 4.59 -6.36
N GLY A 96 1.98 5.88 -6.47
CA GLY A 96 1.75 6.88 -5.44
C GLY A 96 0.92 8.03 -5.98
N ARG A 97 0.00 8.56 -5.15
CA ARG A 97 -0.68 9.85 -5.38
C ARG A 97 -0.67 10.67 -4.09
N MET A 98 -0.74 11.99 -4.24
CA MET A 98 -0.83 12.92 -3.12
C MET A 98 -2.24 13.52 -2.99
N SER A 99 -2.63 13.81 -1.75
CA SER A 99 -3.87 14.52 -1.41
C SER A 99 -3.63 15.45 -0.21
N THR A 100 -4.48 16.47 -0.09
CA THR A 100 -4.58 17.35 1.09
C THR A 100 -5.87 17.15 1.88
N ASP A 101 -6.80 16.32 1.39
CA ASP A 101 -8.16 16.19 1.94
C ASP A 101 -8.68 14.73 1.99
N LEU A 102 -7.87 13.74 1.60
CA LEU A 102 -8.20 12.31 1.48
C LEU A 102 -9.25 11.96 0.41
N ILE A 103 -9.78 12.95 -0.31
CA ILE A 103 -10.84 12.78 -1.31
C ILE A 103 -10.30 13.06 -2.71
N SER A 104 -9.62 14.19 -2.86
CA SER A 104 -9.05 14.71 -4.10
C SER A 104 -7.60 14.26 -4.21
N TRP A 105 -7.30 13.46 -5.23
CA TRP A 105 -5.96 12.91 -5.46
C TRP A 105 -5.34 13.50 -6.73
N GLY A 106 -4.07 13.89 -6.64
CA GLY A 106 -3.29 14.36 -7.78
C GLY A 106 -2.91 13.23 -8.75
N ASP A 107 -2.10 13.58 -9.74
CA ASP A 107 -1.59 12.63 -10.74
C ASP A 107 -0.80 11.48 -10.11
N SER A 108 -0.87 10.31 -10.75
CA SER A 108 -0.12 9.13 -10.33
C SER A 108 1.35 9.21 -10.71
N VAL A 109 2.20 8.65 -9.85
CA VAL A 109 3.61 8.39 -10.12
C VAL A 109 3.93 6.93 -9.79
N VAL A 110 4.78 6.29 -10.59
CA VAL A 110 5.35 4.99 -10.20
C VAL A 110 6.43 5.24 -9.16
N VAL A 111 6.26 4.68 -7.96
CA VAL A 111 7.23 4.86 -6.86
C VAL A 111 8.19 3.69 -6.75
N ASN A 112 7.79 2.49 -7.20
CA ASN A 112 8.64 1.29 -7.20
C ASN A 112 8.13 0.24 -8.21
N SER A 113 9.06 -0.40 -8.92
CA SER A 113 8.81 -1.49 -9.88
C SER A 113 10.09 -2.29 -10.09
N GLY A 114 9.99 -3.48 -10.70
CA GLY A 114 11.17 -4.21 -11.15
C GLY A 114 12.14 -4.57 -10.02
N GLY A 115 13.44 -4.50 -10.32
CA GLY A 115 14.52 -4.93 -9.42
C GLY A 115 14.45 -6.43 -9.12
N SER A 116 14.89 -6.84 -7.93
CA SER A 116 14.88 -8.24 -7.50
C SER A 116 13.48 -8.80 -7.30
N GLY A 117 12.45 -7.94 -7.19
CA GLY A 117 11.05 -8.38 -7.12
C GLY A 117 10.50 -8.88 -8.46
N GLY A 118 11.11 -8.46 -9.58
CA GLY A 118 10.70 -8.86 -10.94
C GLY A 118 9.70 -7.90 -11.61
N ASP A 119 9.30 -8.23 -12.83
CA ASP A 119 8.51 -7.39 -13.74
C ASP A 119 7.18 -8.01 -14.18
N GLY A 120 6.72 -9.05 -13.48
CA GLY A 120 5.45 -9.72 -13.73
C GLY A 120 4.24 -8.99 -13.14
N PRO A 121 3.02 -9.49 -13.38
CA PRO A 121 1.79 -8.81 -12.95
C PRO A 121 1.57 -8.80 -11.43
N ALA A 122 2.21 -9.73 -10.71
CA ALA A 122 2.13 -9.90 -9.26
C ALA A 122 3.43 -9.51 -8.53
N THR A 123 4.40 -8.90 -9.22
CA THR A 123 5.74 -8.65 -8.62
C THR A 123 5.83 -7.36 -7.81
N ALA A 124 4.73 -6.64 -7.67
CA ALA A 124 4.62 -5.44 -6.86
C ALA A 124 3.21 -5.34 -6.27
N GLU A 125 3.02 -5.92 -5.09
CA GLU A 125 1.72 -6.01 -4.42
C GLU A 125 1.77 -5.55 -2.97
N CYS A 126 0.59 -5.34 -2.37
CA CYS A 126 0.39 -5.06 -0.94
C CYS A 126 1.37 -4.04 -0.37
N ALA A 127 1.52 -2.91 -1.06
CA ALA A 127 2.40 -1.85 -0.58
C ALA A 127 2.01 -1.41 0.83
N PHE A 128 3.01 -1.23 1.69
CA PHE A 128 2.86 -0.55 2.95
C PHE A 128 4.05 0.39 3.17
N VAL A 129 3.79 1.67 3.40
CA VAL A 129 4.81 2.69 3.61
C VAL A 129 4.74 3.20 5.04
N TYR A 130 5.89 3.24 5.70
CA TYR A 130 6.03 3.76 7.04
C TYR A 130 7.12 4.82 7.09
N TYR A 131 6.79 6.01 7.58
CA TYR A 131 7.79 7.02 7.93
C TYR A 131 8.34 6.75 9.33
N LEU A 132 9.66 6.59 9.46
CA LEU A 132 10.35 6.36 10.72
C LEU A 132 11.05 7.65 11.18
N PRO A 133 10.49 8.39 12.18
CA PRO A 133 10.98 9.72 12.53
C PRO A 133 12.42 9.76 13.05
N HIS A 134 12.91 8.66 13.63
CA HIS A 134 14.28 8.59 14.16
C HIS A 134 15.34 8.38 13.07
N ASP A 135 14.94 7.94 11.88
CA ASP A 135 15.82 7.75 10.71
C ASP A 135 15.59 8.83 9.64
N ASP A 136 14.60 9.72 9.83
CA ASP A 136 14.13 10.68 8.82
C ASP A 136 13.91 10.02 7.44
N GLY A 137 13.30 8.83 7.46
CA GLY A 137 13.24 7.94 6.30
C GLY A 137 11.89 7.27 6.12
N PHE A 138 11.52 7.06 4.86
CA PHE A 138 10.35 6.28 4.45
C PHE A 138 10.76 4.86 4.12
N TYR A 139 9.98 3.89 4.60
CA TYR A 139 10.19 2.48 4.37
C TYR A 139 9.01 1.90 3.61
N LEU A 140 9.22 1.51 2.35
CA LEU A 140 8.26 0.76 1.54
C LEU A 140 8.47 -0.74 1.76
N PHE A 141 7.40 -1.41 2.15
CA PHE A 141 7.24 -2.85 2.18
C PHE A 141 6.48 -3.24 0.92
N ARG A 142 7.11 -4.01 0.02
CA ARG A 142 6.51 -4.50 -1.22
C ARG A 142 6.44 -6.01 -1.20
N ALA A 143 5.23 -6.56 -1.23
CA ALA A 143 5.03 -7.98 -1.38
C ALA A 143 5.25 -8.41 -2.84
N HIS A 144 5.80 -9.60 -3.03
CA HIS A 144 5.94 -10.23 -4.34
C HIS A 144 6.17 -11.75 -4.18
N PRO A 145 5.80 -12.55 -5.19
CA PRO A 145 6.12 -13.97 -5.19
C PRO A 145 7.63 -14.20 -5.31
N VAL A 146 8.07 -15.35 -4.80
CA VAL A 146 9.39 -15.89 -5.08
C VAL A 146 9.32 -16.61 -6.43
N LYS A 147 10.26 -16.31 -7.32
CA LYS A 147 10.31 -16.96 -8.63
C LYS A 147 10.34 -18.48 -8.49
N GLU A 148 9.47 -19.17 -9.25
CA GLU A 148 9.34 -20.63 -9.27
C GLU A 148 8.96 -21.25 -7.91
N SER A 149 8.24 -20.50 -7.07
CA SER A 149 7.73 -20.95 -5.78
C SER A 149 6.36 -20.36 -5.49
N GLU A 150 5.59 -21.03 -4.63
CA GLU A 150 4.33 -20.51 -4.06
C GLU A 150 4.57 -19.58 -2.86
N GLU A 151 5.83 -19.38 -2.46
CA GLU A 151 6.20 -18.50 -1.36
C GLU A 151 6.08 -17.02 -1.74
N TYR A 152 5.62 -16.21 -0.78
CA TYR A 152 5.66 -14.76 -0.87
C TYR A 152 6.75 -14.16 0.01
N ARG A 153 7.35 -13.08 -0.47
CA ARG A 153 8.31 -12.26 0.26
C ARG A 153 7.89 -10.81 0.28
N THR A 154 8.40 -10.09 1.26
CA THR A 154 8.33 -8.63 1.30
C THR A 154 9.72 -8.04 1.18
N SER A 155 9.98 -7.30 0.11
CA SER A 155 11.19 -6.48 -0.02
C SER A 155 10.98 -5.14 0.69
N ILE A 156 12.01 -4.64 1.36
CA ILE A 156 11.96 -3.40 2.15
C ILE A 156 12.90 -2.38 1.52
N TYR A 157 12.37 -1.23 1.13
CA TYR A 157 13.09 -0.13 0.50
C TYR A 157 13.10 1.10 1.42
N ARG A 158 14.25 1.75 1.63
CA ARG A 158 14.38 2.99 2.42
C ARG A 158 14.70 4.18 1.51
N SER A 159 13.89 5.23 1.58
CA SER A 159 14.09 6.47 0.81
C SER A 159 13.83 7.71 1.67
N GLU A 160 14.41 8.83 1.28
CA GLU A 160 14.11 10.17 1.82
C GLU A 160 12.96 10.85 1.06
N ASN A 161 12.60 10.32 -0.11
CA ASN A 161 11.51 10.81 -0.92
C ASN A 161 10.33 9.81 -0.89
N PRO A 162 9.14 10.19 -0.38
CA PRO A 162 7.99 9.30 -0.28
C PRO A 162 7.43 8.88 -1.64
N LEU A 163 7.88 9.48 -2.74
CA LEU A 163 7.44 9.16 -4.10
C LEU A 163 8.54 8.47 -4.93
N ASP A 164 9.64 8.06 -4.31
CA ASP A 164 10.72 7.37 -5.02
C ASP A 164 11.38 6.31 -4.14
N PHE A 165 11.07 5.05 -4.41
CA PHE A 165 11.69 3.87 -3.79
C PHE A 165 12.43 3.01 -4.82
N GLY A 166 12.78 3.55 -5.99
CA GLY A 166 13.57 2.86 -7.00
C GLY A 166 12.69 2.18 -8.04
N VAL A 167 12.37 2.93 -9.10
CA VAL A 167 11.75 2.39 -10.30
C VAL A 167 12.79 1.54 -11.03
N ASP A 168 12.40 0.31 -11.38
CA ASP A 168 13.20 -0.68 -12.10
C ASP A 168 14.58 -0.99 -11.50
N SER A 169 14.77 -0.78 -10.18
CA SER A 169 16.06 -0.96 -9.52
C SER A 169 15.95 -1.22 -8.02
N ASP A 170 16.96 -1.88 -7.45
CA ASP A 170 17.08 -2.12 -6.00
C ASP A 170 17.91 -1.06 -5.28
N ARG A 171 18.05 0.15 -5.85
CA ARG A 171 18.93 1.20 -5.31
C ARG A 171 18.63 1.60 -3.86
N TYR A 172 17.39 1.38 -3.41
CA TYR A 172 16.92 1.67 -2.06
C TYR A 172 16.64 0.41 -1.22
N LEU A 173 16.91 -0.79 -1.74
CA LEU A 173 16.64 -2.04 -1.03
C LEU A 173 17.54 -2.17 0.21
N VAL A 174 16.92 -2.33 1.37
CA VAL A 174 17.62 -2.49 2.66
C VAL A 174 17.44 -3.86 3.30
N GLY A 175 16.53 -4.68 2.78
CA GLY A 175 16.34 -6.05 3.26
C GLY A 175 15.06 -6.70 2.75
N SER A 176 14.75 -7.88 3.28
CA SER A 176 13.53 -8.60 2.94
C SER A 176 13.04 -9.47 4.10
N LEU A 177 11.74 -9.76 4.12
CA LEU A 177 11.09 -10.70 5.04
C LEU A 177 10.49 -11.89 4.27
N PRO A 178 10.54 -13.11 4.85
CA PRO A 178 10.06 -14.33 4.19
C PRO A 178 8.54 -14.53 4.32
N PHE A 179 7.77 -13.44 4.27
CA PHE A 179 6.32 -13.45 4.33
C PHE A 179 5.77 -12.13 3.77
N GLU A 180 4.51 -12.14 3.37
CA GLU A 180 3.74 -10.99 2.92
C GLU A 180 3.32 -10.10 4.10
N VAL A 181 3.95 -8.94 4.22
CA VAL A 181 3.62 -7.93 5.23
C VAL A 181 2.44 -7.11 4.74
N ILE A 182 1.44 -6.94 5.61
CA ILE A 182 0.26 -6.13 5.27
C ILE A 182 0.36 -4.73 5.90
N ARG A 183 0.85 -4.66 7.15
CA ARG A 183 0.82 -3.43 7.94
C ARG A 183 1.82 -3.46 9.09
N ILE A 184 2.31 -2.28 9.46
CA ILE A 184 2.92 -2.02 10.77
C ILE A 184 1.93 -1.24 11.61
N ILE A 185 1.66 -1.73 12.83
CA ILE A 185 0.77 -1.10 13.80
C ILE A 185 1.64 -0.52 14.92
N LYS A 186 1.49 0.78 15.18
CA LYS A 186 2.02 1.41 16.39
C LYS A 186 0.92 1.44 17.45
N TYR A 187 1.18 0.87 18.61
CA TYR A 187 0.25 0.89 19.75
C TYR A 187 1.01 1.26 21.02
N GLY A 188 0.76 2.47 21.52
CA GLY A 188 1.58 3.06 22.60
C GLY A 188 3.04 3.21 22.16
N ALA A 189 3.95 2.63 22.93
CA ALA A 189 5.38 2.60 22.63
C ALA A 189 5.80 1.45 21.70
N ASP A 190 4.88 0.52 21.43
CA ASP A 190 5.19 -0.73 20.73
C ASP A 190 4.85 -0.69 19.26
N TYR A 191 5.65 -1.45 18.50
CA TYR A 191 5.41 -1.75 17.10
C TYR A 191 5.03 -3.21 16.94
N TYR A 192 4.13 -3.45 16.00
CA TYR A 192 3.74 -4.78 15.60
C TYR A 192 3.73 -4.86 14.08
N ILE A 193 4.13 -6.02 13.55
CA ILE A 193 4.08 -6.33 12.13
C ILE A 193 2.98 -7.36 11.90
N THR A 194 2.15 -7.12 10.88
CA THR A 194 1.12 -8.07 10.44
C THR A 194 1.53 -8.74 9.15
N ALA A 195 1.11 -9.99 9.00
CA ALA A 195 1.22 -10.74 7.75
C ALA A 195 -0.03 -11.57 7.52
N LEU A 196 -0.31 -11.93 6.26
CA LEU A 196 -1.36 -12.90 5.95
C LEU A 196 -0.96 -14.28 6.46
N ASN A 197 -1.96 -15.07 6.82
CA ASN A 197 -1.79 -16.51 6.94
C ASN A 197 -1.53 -17.10 5.55
N PRO A 198 -0.71 -18.16 5.42
CA PRO A 198 -0.36 -18.73 4.11
C PRO A 198 -1.56 -19.21 3.27
N ASP A 199 -2.68 -19.54 3.92
CA ASP A 199 -3.95 -19.97 3.33
C ASP A 199 -4.98 -18.84 3.21
N TYR A 200 -4.58 -17.59 3.51
CA TYR A 200 -5.41 -16.39 3.41
C TYR A 200 -6.67 -16.41 4.30
N ASP A 201 -6.71 -17.25 5.35
CA ASP A 201 -7.86 -17.38 6.25
C ASP A 201 -7.87 -16.34 7.41
N GLY A 202 -6.81 -15.53 7.49
CA GLY A 202 -6.62 -14.61 8.60
C GLY A 202 -5.31 -13.82 8.55
N ILE A 203 -5.08 -13.10 9.64
CA ILE A 203 -3.92 -12.23 9.84
C ILE A 203 -3.19 -12.68 11.10
N ARG A 204 -1.88 -12.83 11.00
CA ARG A 204 -0.97 -13.05 12.13
C ARG A 204 -0.26 -11.75 12.50
N LEU A 205 0.06 -11.61 13.78
CA LEU A 205 0.65 -10.41 14.37
C LEU A 205 1.82 -10.80 15.26
N ALA A 206 2.94 -10.08 15.13
CA ALA A 206 4.07 -10.21 16.04
C ALA A 206 4.55 -8.83 16.49
N ARG A 207 5.00 -8.71 17.74
CA ARG A 207 5.70 -7.51 18.21
C ARG A 207 7.03 -7.41 17.47
N MET A 208 7.39 -6.21 17.04
CA MET A 208 8.66 -5.92 16.37
C MET A 208 9.37 -4.75 17.05
N LYS A 209 10.66 -4.59 16.72
CA LYS A 209 11.44 -3.40 17.06
C LYS A 209 12.23 -2.95 15.85
N TRP A 210 12.35 -1.64 15.67
CA TRP A 210 13.30 -1.08 14.73
C TRP A 210 14.70 -1.19 15.32
N VAL A 211 15.63 -1.73 14.54
CA VAL A 211 17.05 -1.81 14.89
C VAL A 211 17.80 -1.02 13.84
N LEU A 212 18.13 0.23 14.16
CA LEU A 212 19.04 1.01 13.35
C LEU A 212 20.43 0.40 13.55
N ARG A 213 21.08 -0.01 12.46
CA ARG A 213 22.48 -0.41 12.53
C ARG A 213 23.29 0.86 12.43
N ASP A 214 24.15 1.09 13.42
CA ASP A 214 25.23 2.06 13.26
C ASP A 214 26.05 1.60 12.04
N VAL A 215 26.17 2.47 11.05
CA VAL A 215 27.11 2.25 9.96
C VAL A 215 28.49 2.38 10.60
N GLU A 216 29.16 1.26 10.89
CA GLU A 216 30.60 1.31 11.12
C GLU A 216 31.22 1.96 9.87
N GLU A 217 31.78 3.16 10.03
CA GLU A 217 32.59 3.80 9.01
C GLU A 217 33.64 2.79 8.56
N SER A 218 33.46 2.23 7.37
CA SER A 218 34.48 1.43 6.71
C SER A 218 35.59 2.39 6.26
N THR A 219 36.38 2.83 7.23
CA THR A 219 37.67 3.46 7.00
C THR A 219 38.65 2.35 6.65
N LYS A 220 38.83 2.08 5.36
CA LYS A 220 40.09 1.59 4.78
C LYS A 220 40.25 2.11 3.36
#